data_AF-A0A959LPT3-F1
#
_entry.id   AF-A0A959LPT3-F1
#
_cell.length_a   1.000
_cell.length_b   1.000
_cell.length_c   1.000
_cell.angle_alpha   90.00
_cell.angle_beta   90.00
_cell.angle_gamma   90.00
#
_symmetry.space_group_name_H-M   'P 1'
#
loop_
_entity.id
_entity.type
_entity.pdbx_description
1 polymer ?
#
loop_
_entity_poly.entity_id
_entity_poly.type
_entity_poly.pdbx_seq_one_letter_code
_entity_poly.pdbx_strand_id
1 'polypeptide(L)'
;MLTRDVEEILLETEKLKRLDIHQLLECPATGKWNVVQVLEHLNAYNRYYLNAIEAAMNQSSRKDISYFKSGILGDYFTKMMAPKQNGVVKNKM
;
A
#
# COMPACT_ATOMS: atom_id res chain seq x y z
N MET A 1 9.90 -10.99 3.47
CA MET A 1 8.72 -11.19 2.60
C MET A 1 8.60 -9.98 1.69
N LEU A 2 8.23 -8.80 2.22
CA LEU A 2 8.11 -7.56 1.43
C LEU A 2 9.34 -7.18 0.58
N THR A 3 10.56 -7.21 1.14
CA THR A 3 11.78 -6.85 0.39
C THR A 3 11.98 -7.75 -0.84
N ARG A 4 11.77 -9.05 -0.68
CA ARG A 4 11.88 -10.02 -1.78
C ARG A 4 10.82 -9.76 -2.85
N ASP A 5 9.59 -9.45 -2.44
CA ASP A 5 8.50 -9.18 -3.38
C ASP A 5 8.80 -7.89 -4.19
N VAL A 6 9.42 -6.88 -3.56
CA VAL A 6 9.89 -5.67 -4.26
C VAL A 6 11.02 -5.99 -5.25
N GLU A 7 12.00 -6.80 -4.83
CA GLU A 7 13.11 -7.23 -5.70
C GLU A 7 12.60 -7.98 -6.94
N GLU A 8 11.61 -8.87 -6.76
CA GLU A 8 10.98 -9.60 -7.86
C GLU A 8 10.27 -8.66 -8.84
N ILE A 9 9.49 -7.69 -8.33
CA ILE A 9 8.83 -6.68 -9.17
C ILE A 9 9.87 -5.87 -9.97
N LEU A 10 10.98 -5.45 -9.34
CA LEU A 10 12.05 -4.73 -10.04
C LEU A 10 12.63 -5.58 -11.18
N LEU A 11 12.91 -6.87 -10.92
CA LEU A 11 13.45 -7.78 -11.92
C LEU A 11 12.49 -8.01 -13.10
N GLU A 12 11.19 -8.14 -12.85
CA GLU A 12 10.18 -8.23 -13.91
C GLU A 12 10.09 -6.93 -14.72
N THR A 13 10.15 -5.77 -14.05
CA THR A 13 10.08 -4.46 -14.70
C THR A 13 11.30 -4.20 -15.61
N GLU A 14 12.48 -4.69 -15.25
CA GLU A 14 13.68 -4.63 -16.10
C GLU A 14 13.48 -5.34 -17.45
N LYS A 15 12.65 -6.39 -17.50
CA LYS A 15 12.36 -7.09 -18.76
C LYS A 15 11.65 -6.18 -19.77
N LEU A 16 10.89 -5.19 -19.29
CA LEU A 16 10.16 -4.24 -20.14
C LEU A 16 11.07 -3.35 -20.97
N LYS A 17 12.30 -3.07 -20.49
CA LYS A 17 13.30 -2.28 -21.25
C LYS A 17 13.75 -2.95 -22.54
N ARG A 18 13.50 -4.26 -22.69
CA ARG A 18 13.82 -5.03 -23.91
C ARG A 18 12.70 -5.06 -24.93
N LEU A 19 11.51 -4.56 -24.59
CA LEU A 19 10.38 -4.50 -25.49
C LEU A 19 10.48 -3.28 -26.41
N ASP A 20 9.90 -3.39 -27.59
CA ASP A 20 9.81 -2.27 -28.51
C ASP A 20 8.86 -1.19 -27.95
N ILE A 21 9.17 0.07 -28.23
CA ILE A 21 8.41 1.21 -27.72
C ILE A 21 6.94 1.17 -28.17
N HIS A 22 6.64 0.65 -29.35
CA HIS A 22 5.26 0.51 -29.82
C HIS A 22 4.47 -0.49 -28.97
N GLN A 23 5.11 -1.57 -28.51
CA GLN A 23 4.48 -2.54 -27.60
C GLN A 23 4.21 -1.92 -26.23
N LEU A 24 5.12 -1.08 -25.73
CA LEU A 24 4.96 -0.41 -24.43
C LEU A 24 3.86 0.65 -24.44
N LEU A 25 3.60 1.26 -25.60
CA LEU A 25 2.60 2.31 -25.78
C LEU A 25 1.22 1.78 -26.18
N GLU A 26 1.09 0.49 -26.49
CA GLU A 26 -0.19 -0.14 -26.86
C GLU A 26 -1.15 -0.19 -25.67
N CYS A 27 -2.37 0.32 -25.86
CA CYS A 27 -3.44 0.19 -24.89
C CYS A 27 -4.24 -1.09 -25.16
N PRO A 28 -4.48 -1.95 -24.15
CA PRO A 28 -5.14 -3.24 -24.36
C PRO A 28 -6.64 -3.12 -24.71
N ALA A 29 -7.25 -1.97 -24.41
CA ALA A 29 -8.63 -1.63 -24.78
C ALA A 29 -8.88 -0.13 -24.60
N THR A 30 -9.98 0.37 -25.18
CA THR A 30 -10.44 1.74 -24.99
C THR A 30 -10.61 2.08 -23.51
N GLY A 31 -9.98 3.17 -23.07
CA GLY A 31 -10.03 3.63 -21.68
C GLY A 31 -9.12 2.85 -20.72
N LYS A 32 -8.29 1.91 -21.20
CA LYS A 32 -7.24 1.26 -20.40
C LYS A 32 -5.91 1.97 -20.60
N TRP A 33 -5.02 1.79 -19.63
CA TRP A 33 -3.68 2.33 -19.67
C TRP A 33 -2.72 1.39 -20.39
N ASN A 34 -1.78 1.97 -21.13
CA ASN A 34 -0.62 1.24 -21.60
C ASN A 34 0.42 1.06 -20.48
N VAL A 35 1.46 0.28 -20.75
CA VAL A 35 2.49 -0.07 -19.77
C VAL A 35 3.20 1.18 -19.23
N VAL A 36 3.52 2.13 -20.11
CA VAL A 36 4.20 3.39 -19.72
C VAL A 36 3.35 4.21 -18.75
N GLN A 37 2.05 4.33 -19.00
CA GLN A 37 1.13 5.04 -18.14
C GLN A 37 0.99 4.39 -16.76
N VAL A 38 0.93 3.05 -16.70
CA VAL A 38 0.91 2.31 -15.44
C VAL A 38 2.18 2.57 -14.63
N LEU A 39 3.36 2.48 -15.26
CA LEU A 39 4.64 2.73 -14.60
C LEU A 39 4.75 4.17 -14.10
N GLU A 40 4.34 5.15 -14.90
CA GLU A 40 4.40 6.55 -14.49
C GLU A 40 3.44 6.85 -13.32
N HIS A 41 2.26 6.24 -13.29
CA HIS A 41 1.35 6.38 -12.16
C HIS A 41 1.97 5.87 -10.85
N LEU A 42 2.57 4.67 -10.87
CA LEU A 42 3.26 4.10 -9.71
C LEU A 42 4.43 4.99 -9.28
N ASN A 43 5.22 5.48 -10.24
CA ASN A 43 6.36 6.34 -9.95
C ASN A 43 5.94 7.70 -9.40
N ALA A 44 4.84 8.29 -9.89
CA ALA A 44 4.31 9.54 -9.38
C ALA A 44 3.89 9.40 -7.90
N TYR A 45 3.23 8.29 -7.55
CA TYR A 45 2.88 7.98 -6.17
C TYR A 45 4.14 7.80 -5.31
N ASN A 46 5.13 7.06 -5.79
CA ASN A 46 6.38 6.87 -5.06
C ASN A 46 7.09 8.21 -4.77
N ARG A 47 7.19 9.09 -5.77
CA ARG A 47 7.80 10.44 -5.62
C ARG A 47 7.08 11.30 -4.57
N TYR A 48 5.77 11.13 -4.41
CA TYR A 48 5.01 11.86 -3.40
C TYR A 48 5.06 11.18 -2.03
N TYR A 49 4.61 9.93 -1.95
CA TYR A 49 4.37 9.26 -0.68
C TYR A 49 5.64 8.89 0.07
N LEU A 50 6.74 8.54 -0.61
CA LEU A 50 7.99 8.23 0.10
C LEU A 50 8.49 9.45 0.88
N ASN A 51 8.52 10.62 0.23
CA ASN A 51 8.88 11.88 0.88
C ASN A 51 7.91 12.26 1.99
N ALA A 52 6.60 12.10 1.76
CA ALA A 52 5.59 12.41 2.77
C ALA A 52 5.67 11.49 4.00
N ILE A 53 5.91 10.19 3.79
CA ILE A 53 6.08 9.20 4.86
C ILE A 53 7.36 9.50 5.63
N GLU A 54 8.48 9.73 4.95
CA GLU A 54 9.76 10.07 5.59
C GLU A 54 9.64 11.35 6.43
N ALA A 55 9.02 12.40 5.87
CA ALA A 55 8.77 13.64 6.61
C ALA A 55 7.90 13.40 7.85
N ALA A 56 6.83 12.60 7.74
CA ALA A 56 5.96 12.27 8.86
C ALA A 56 6.69 11.45 9.94
N MET A 57 7.56 10.51 9.54
CA MET A 57 8.39 9.73 10.46
C MET A 57 9.38 10.63 11.21
N ASN A 58 10.08 11.50 10.50
CA ASN A 58 11.07 12.42 11.06
C ASN A 58 10.46 13.49 11.98
N GLN A 59 9.25 13.97 11.67
CA GLN A 59 8.52 14.91 12.51
C GLN A 59 7.89 14.24 13.75
N SER A 60 7.78 12.92 13.77
CA SER A 60 7.15 12.23 14.89
C SER A 60 8.03 12.32 16.13
N SER A 61 7.52 12.99 17.17
CA SER A 61 8.15 13.02 18.50
C SER A 61 7.78 11.78 19.32
N ARG A 62 7.24 10.74 18.68
CA ARG A 62 6.66 9.58 19.36
C ARG A 62 7.78 8.66 19.78
N LYS A 63 7.90 8.41 21.09
CA LYS A 63 8.81 7.39 21.60
C LYS A 63 8.41 6.03 21.05
N ASP A 64 9.40 5.21 20.71
CA ASP A 64 9.18 3.80 20.39
C ASP A 64 8.43 3.13 21.54
N ILE A 65 7.26 2.57 21.21
CA ILE A 65 6.42 1.87 22.17
C ILE A 65 6.49 0.40 21.77
N SER A 66 7.05 -0.45 22.64
CA SER A 66 7.17 -1.89 22.37
C SER A 66 5.81 -2.60 22.26
N TYR A 67 4.74 -1.97 22.75
CA TYR A 67 3.40 -2.51 22.73
C TYR A 67 2.40 -1.46 22.26
N PHE A 68 1.53 -1.86 21.33
CA PHE A 68 0.43 -1.02 20.88
C PHE A 68 -0.54 -0.75 22.05
N LYS A 69 -0.88 0.52 22.25
CA LYS A 69 -1.95 0.94 23.16
C LYS A 69 -3.07 1.55 22.33
N SER A 70 -4.25 0.93 22.36
CA SER A 70 -5.45 1.44 21.69
C SER A 70 -5.86 2.78 22.31
N GLY A 71 -6.36 3.69 21.47
CA GLY A 71 -7.07 4.88 21.92
C GLY A 71 -8.44 4.50 22.49
N ILE A 72 -9.01 5.34 23.35
CA ILE A 72 -10.28 5.05 24.07
C ILE A 72 -11.42 4.72 23.09
N LEU A 73 -11.60 5.53 22.04
CA LEU A 73 -12.64 5.32 21.04
C LEU A 73 -12.41 4.06 20.21
N GLY A 74 -11.17 3.82 19.76
CA GLY A 74 -10.84 2.64 18.96
C GLY A 74 -11.00 1.34 19.76
N ASP A 75 -10.61 1.36 21.03
CA ASP A 75 -10.80 0.23 21.95
C ASP A 75 -12.29 -0.06 22.18
N TYR A 76 -13.08 0.99 22.37
CA TYR A 76 -14.53 0.88 22.51
C TYR A 76 -15.20 0.22 21.30
N PHE A 77 -14.93 0.71 20.08
CA PHE A 77 -15.50 0.12 18.86
C PHE A 77 -15.05 -1.32 18.66
N THR A 78 -13.76 -1.61 18.89
CA THR A 78 -13.22 -2.97 18.78
C THR A 78 -13.94 -3.93 19.73
N LYS A 79 -14.12 -3.53 21.00
CA LYS A 79 -14.85 -4.34 22.00
C LYS A 79 -16.32 -4.50 21.68
N MET A 80 -16.95 -3.47 21.10
CA MET A 80 -18.34 -3.52 20.68
C MET A 80 -18.56 -4.53 19.54
N MET A 81 -17.58 -4.67 18.64
CA MET A 81 -17.60 -5.60 17.51
C MET A 81 -17.02 -6.98 17.84
N ALA A 82 -16.42 -7.15 19.02
CA ALA A 82 -15.82 -8.41 19.42
C ALA A 82 -16.91 -9.50 19.59
N PRO A 83 -16.61 -10.75 19.19
CA PRO A 83 -17.49 -11.88 19.48
C PRO A 83 -17.67 -12.03 20.99
N LYS A 84 -18.89 -12.33 21.43
CA LYS A 84 -19.13 -12.75 22.82
C LYS A 84 -18.53 -14.14 23.05
N GLN A 85 -18.43 -14.58 24.30
CA GLN A 85 -17.85 -15.89 24.65
C GLN A 85 -18.50 -17.08 23.92
N ASN A 86 -19.73 -16.93 23.43
CA ASN A 86 -20.45 -17.92 22.61
C ASN A 86 -20.19 -17.78 21.10
N GLY A 87 -19.19 -16.99 20.68
CA GLY A 87 -18.84 -16.75 19.28
C GLY A 87 -19.77 -15.79 18.52
N VAL A 88 -20.82 -15.27 19.15
CA VAL A 88 -21.81 -14.42 18.47
C VAL A 88 -21.35 -12.97 18.43
N VAL A 89 -21.24 -12.40 17.22
CA VAL A 89 -21.02 -10.96 16.99
C VAL A 89 -22.38 -10.26 16.94
N LYS A 90 -22.69 -9.46 17.96
CA LYS A 90 -23.99 -8.78 18.10
C LYS A 90 -24.08 -7.52 17.24
N ASN A 91 -23.00 -6.75 17.17
CA ASN A 91 -22.95 -5.49 16.44
C ASN A 91 -22.04 -5.67 15.23
N LYS A 92 -22.65 -5.91 14.07
CA LYS A 92 -21.97 -5.95 12.77
C LYS A 92 -21.91 -4.54 12.19
N MET A 93 -20.84 -4.22 11.46
CA MET A 93 -20.83 -3.06 10.57
C MET A 93 -21.77 -3.30 9.40
#